data_AF-L1LAF4-F1
#
_entry.id   AF-L1LAF4-F1
#
_cell.length_a   1.000
_cell.length_b   1.000
_cell.length_c   1.000
_cell.angle_alpha   90.00
_cell.angle_beta   90.00
_cell.angle_gamma   90.00
#
_symmetry.space_group_name_H-M   'P 1'
#
loop_
_entity.id
_entity.type
_entity.pdbx_description
1 polymer ?
#
loop_
_entity_poly.entity_id
_entity_poly.type
_entity_poly.pdbx_seq_one_letter_code
_entity_poly.pdbx_strand_id
1 'polypeptide(L)'
;MVGITTTDTGNRTKYYKNSDGNKWVEKHDLSTNGELIEKKLDDLNCYSNDAVTVKLTKDAYGTGKLHCCDGHKNHSKVSVEPVSVNHPHSRHHLGSENLTVKKYSILGTTLAAIKHDSSSEDKKNRIKRIKIPGLKASGNDPVDIYTVYSGNSKNPELIYVKGGDPSVDRKWFKKGGNGDENWTKAPELSGIIPENITECANWNSLVGELRDSNSDLQDCSQEKLRKQKLQTQRSEEVAPGTTTLPTAPEVTEIQHLSDPFSLTVATQPYLEAPPAHQPRGNDSSWIEHTVFGCLASWSNGVLLHCG
;
A
#
# COMPACT_ATOMS: atom_id res chain seq x y z
N MET A 1 -7.24 -25.25 5.19
CA MET A 1 -7.12 -25.26 6.67
C MET A 1 -8.48 -24.84 7.20
N VAL A 2 -8.98 -25.49 8.25
CA VAL A 2 -10.32 -25.19 8.79
C VAL A 2 -10.16 -24.91 10.28
N GLY A 3 -10.68 -23.78 10.74
CA GLY A 3 -10.82 -23.46 12.15
C GLY A 3 -12.15 -24.00 12.67
N ILE A 4 -12.12 -24.73 13.77
CA ILE A 4 -13.32 -25.27 14.43
C ILE A 4 -13.34 -24.71 15.85
N THR A 5 -14.38 -23.95 16.17
CA THR A 5 -14.63 -23.45 17.52
C THR A 5 -15.64 -24.36 18.19
N THR A 6 -15.22 -25.06 19.25
CA THR A 6 -16.10 -25.94 20.03
C THR A 6 -16.56 -25.23 21.29
N THR A 7 -17.85 -25.32 21.60
CA THR A 7 -18.48 -24.70 22.80
C THR A 7 -18.19 -25.44 24.10
N ASP A 8 -17.63 -26.64 24.00
CA ASP A 8 -17.82 -27.69 25.01
C ASP A 8 -16.70 -27.70 26.07
N THR A 9 -15.58 -27.01 25.79
CA THR A 9 -14.38 -26.99 26.64
C THR A 9 -13.63 -25.65 26.56
N GLY A 10 -14.25 -24.59 27.09
CA GLY A 10 -13.56 -23.31 27.37
C GLY A 10 -13.38 -22.37 26.17
N ASN A 11 -14.28 -22.42 25.17
CA ASN A 11 -14.34 -21.50 24.03
C ASN A 11 -12.99 -21.30 23.31
N ARG A 12 -12.26 -22.39 23.06
CA ARG A 12 -11.01 -22.34 22.30
C ARG A 12 -11.27 -22.73 20.84
N THR A 13 -10.67 -21.98 19.92
CA THR A 13 -10.65 -22.33 18.50
C THR A 13 -9.49 -23.29 18.25
N LYS A 14 -9.78 -24.45 17.68
CA LYS A 14 -8.78 -25.43 17.22
C LYS A 14 -8.66 -25.36 15.71
N TYR A 15 -7.43 -25.44 15.20
CA TYR A 15 -7.18 -25.41 13.77
C TYR A 15 -6.80 -26.79 13.25
N TYR A 16 -7.40 -27.19 12.14
CA TYR A 16 -7.16 -28.47 11.50
C TYR A 16 -6.65 -28.26 10.07
N LYS A 17 -5.70 -29.10 9.66
CA LYS A 17 -5.25 -29.20 8.27
C LYS A 17 -5.56 -30.60 7.76
N ASN A 18 -6.16 -30.67 6.57
CA ASN A 18 -6.27 -31.92 5.85
C ASN A 18 -4.87 -32.42 5.51
N SER A 19 -4.56 -33.63 5.97
CA SER A 19 -3.27 -34.28 5.74
C SER A 19 -3.33 -35.18 4.52
N ASP A 20 -4.38 -36.00 4.39
CA ASP A 20 -4.61 -36.91 3.28
C ASP A 20 -6.12 -37.18 3.12
N GLY A 21 -6.76 -36.54 2.13
CA GLY A 21 -8.16 -36.78 1.73
C GLY A 21 -9.20 -36.56 2.82
N ASN A 22 -9.34 -37.53 3.72
CA ASN A 22 -10.34 -37.54 4.80
C ASN A 22 -9.72 -37.39 6.20
N LYS A 23 -8.38 -37.31 6.32
CA LYS A 23 -7.69 -37.19 7.62
C LYS A 23 -7.40 -35.73 7.97
N TRP A 24 -8.05 -35.26 9.02
CA TRP A 24 -7.82 -33.93 9.59
C TRP A 24 -6.89 -34.02 10.81
N VAL A 25 -5.79 -33.29 10.77
CA VAL A 25 -4.81 -33.25 11.86
C VAL A 25 -4.88 -31.90 12.54
N GLU A 26 -5.06 -31.90 13.86
CA GLU A 26 -5.02 -30.69 14.67
C GLU A 26 -3.62 -30.06 14.60
N LYS A 27 -3.57 -28.75 14.42
CA LYS A 27 -2.36 -27.95 14.44
C LYS A 27 -2.31 -27.16 15.73
N HIS A 28 -1.86 -27.84 16.79
CA HIS A 28 -1.79 -27.30 18.14
C HIS A 28 -1.03 -25.96 18.23
N ASP A 29 0.04 -25.80 17.44
CA ASP A 29 0.83 -24.56 17.39
C ASP A 29 0.00 -23.37 16.89
N LEU A 30 -0.93 -23.59 15.96
CA LEU A 30 -1.82 -22.54 15.46
C LEU A 30 -2.91 -22.19 16.47
N SER A 31 -3.38 -23.18 17.24
CA SER A 31 -4.38 -22.99 18.30
C SER A 31 -3.82 -22.22 19.50
N THR A 32 -2.50 -22.26 19.70
CA THR A 32 -1.82 -21.61 20.84
C THR A 32 -1.06 -20.34 20.46
N ASN A 33 -0.79 -20.12 19.17
CA ASN A 33 -0.09 -18.95 18.66
C ASN A 33 -0.90 -18.20 17.60
N GLY A 34 -1.57 -17.13 18.03
CA GLY A 34 -2.35 -16.22 17.19
C GLY A 34 -1.57 -15.64 16.01
N GLU A 35 -0.26 -15.40 16.14
CA GLU A 35 0.55 -14.80 15.07
C GLU A 35 0.81 -15.80 13.94
N LEU A 36 1.02 -17.09 14.27
CA LEU A 36 1.23 -18.12 13.27
C LEU A 36 -0.04 -18.37 12.45
N ILE A 37 -1.21 -18.31 13.08
CA ILE A 37 -2.47 -18.44 12.35
C ILE A 37 -2.73 -17.21 11.47
N GLU A 38 -2.54 -15.99 11.97
CA GLU A 38 -2.66 -14.76 11.17
C GLU A 38 -1.74 -14.79 9.94
N LYS A 39 -0.48 -15.19 10.12
CA LYS A 39 0.45 -15.37 9.00
C LYS A 39 -0.04 -16.41 7.99
N LYS A 40 -0.57 -17.54 8.46
CA LYS A 40 -1.10 -18.58 7.56
C LYS A 40 -2.35 -18.14 6.80
N LEU A 41 -3.18 -17.30 7.40
CA LEU A 41 -4.33 -16.70 6.73
C LEU A 41 -3.88 -15.65 5.71
N ASP A 42 -2.89 -14.83 6.03
CA ASP A 42 -2.28 -13.89 5.07
C ASP A 42 -1.65 -14.64 3.88
N ASP A 43 -0.89 -15.72 4.14
CA ASP A 43 -0.31 -16.58 3.10
C ASP A 43 -1.39 -17.16 2.17
N LEU A 44 -2.47 -17.69 2.76
CA LEU A 44 -3.58 -18.29 2.03
C LEU A 44 -4.36 -17.26 1.23
N ASN A 45 -4.55 -16.05 1.78
CA ASN A 45 -5.22 -14.95 1.09
C ASN A 45 -4.39 -14.45 -0.08
N CYS A 46 -3.06 -14.33 0.04
CA CYS A 46 -2.25 -14.00 -1.13
C CYS A 46 -2.31 -15.12 -2.17
N TYR A 47 -2.17 -16.39 -1.77
CA TYR A 47 -2.17 -17.51 -2.71
C TYR A 47 -3.50 -17.66 -3.46
N SER A 48 -4.62 -17.58 -2.75
CA SER A 48 -5.93 -17.95 -3.29
C SER A 48 -6.67 -16.76 -3.91
N ASN A 49 -6.41 -15.54 -3.41
CA ASN A 49 -7.17 -14.34 -3.78
C ASN A 49 -6.30 -13.24 -4.41
N ASP A 50 -5.01 -13.49 -4.65
CA ASP A 50 -4.03 -12.49 -5.10
C ASP A 50 -4.18 -11.17 -4.30
N ALA A 51 -4.21 -11.31 -2.97
CA ALA A 51 -4.46 -10.22 -2.04
C ALA A 51 -3.41 -10.16 -0.93
N VAL A 52 -2.71 -9.04 -0.82
CA VAL A 52 -1.53 -8.88 0.03
C VAL A 52 -1.84 -8.17 1.36
N THR A 53 -1.28 -8.70 2.44
CA THR A 53 -1.21 -7.99 3.73
C THR A 53 0.17 -7.36 3.87
N VAL A 54 0.21 -6.04 4.12
CA VAL A 54 1.48 -5.30 4.26
C VAL A 54 1.75 -4.99 5.73
N LYS A 55 2.96 -5.32 6.19
CA LYS A 55 3.43 -5.03 7.55
C LYS A 55 4.28 -3.76 7.60
N LEU A 56 3.78 -2.72 8.23
CA LEU A 56 4.42 -1.40 8.32
C LEU A 56 5.34 -1.24 9.53
N THR A 57 5.79 -2.31 10.18
CA THR A 57 6.86 -2.17 11.18
C THR A 57 8.14 -1.73 10.45
N LYS A 58 8.89 -0.77 11.02
CA LYS A 58 10.09 -0.16 10.41
C LYS A 58 11.05 -1.21 9.83
N ASP A 59 11.25 -2.32 10.53
CA ASP A 59 12.19 -3.37 10.13
C ASP A 59 11.50 -4.67 9.67
N ALA A 60 10.21 -4.63 9.36
CA ALA A 60 9.48 -5.81 8.86
C ALA A 60 10.04 -6.34 7.54
N TYR A 61 10.55 -5.43 6.70
CA TYR A 61 11.10 -5.75 5.40
C TYR A 61 12.38 -4.96 5.14
N GLY A 62 13.31 -5.58 4.41
CA GLY A 62 14.44 -4.89 3.80
C GLY A 62 13.99 -3.98 2.65
N THR A 63 14.95 -3.29 2.03
CA THR A 63 14.71 -2.52 0.80
C THR A 63 14.66 -3.48 -0.40
N GLY A 64 13.77 -3.18 -1.36
CA GLY A 64 13.67 -3.91 -2.63
C GLY A 64 12.34 -4.62 -2.82
N LYS A 65 12.36 -5.62 -3.71
CA LYS A 65 11.18 -6.38 -4.13
C LYS A 65 10.89 -7.52 -3.18
N LEU A 66 9.63 -7.62 -2.74
CA LEU A 66 9.16 -8.64 -1.81
C LEU A 66 8.16 -9.57 -2.49
N HIS A 67 8.31 -10.86 -2.20
CA HIS A 67 7.28 -11.85 -2.53
C HIS A 67 6.16 -11.74 -1.48
N CYS A 68 4.90 -11.81 -1.91
CA CYS A 68 3.79 -11.71 -0.96
C CYS A 68 3.62 -12.98 -0.11
N CYS A 69 3.95 -14.15 -0.66
CA CYS A 69 3.81 -15.46 -0.03
C CYS A 69 4.72 -16.49 -0.72
N ASP A 70 4.88 -17.67 -0.12
CA ASP A 70 5.72 -18.75 -0.64
C ASP A 70 5.31 -19.26 -2.03
N GLY A 71 4.03 -19.12 -2.40
CA GLY A 71 3.53 -19.49 -3.73
C GLY A 71 3.90 -18.49 -4.83
N HIS A 72 4.31 -17.28 -4.47
CA HIS A 72 4.58 -16.18 -5.41
C HIS A 72 6.06 -15.75 -5.39
N LYS A 73 6.98 -16.72 -5.34
CA LYS A 73 8.45 -16.47 -5.34
C LYS A 73 9.00 -15.88 -6.65
N ASN A 74 8.24 -15.94 -7.74
CA ASN A 74 8.70 -15.42 -9.05
C ASN A 74 8.09 -14.05 -9.40
N HIS A 75 7.13 -13.57 -8.59
CA HIS A 75 6.41 -12.33 -8.86
C HIS A 75 6.37 -11.49 -7.58
N SER A 76 7.11 -10.39 -7.60
CA SER A 76 7.07 -9.44 -6.49
C SER A 76 5.89 -8.49 -6.68
N LYS A 77 4.97 -8.52 -5.73
CA LYS A 77 3.76 -7.68 -5.72
C LYS A 77 3.90 -6.45 -4.84
N VAL A 78 4.89 -6.46 -3.95
CA VAL A 78 5.20 -5.36 -3.04
C VAL A 78 6.66 -4.97 -3.24
N SER A 79 6.94 -3.67 -3.36
CA SER A 79 8.30 -3.13 -3.25
C SER A 79 8.39 -2.13 -2.11
N VAL A 80 9.55 -2.09 -1.45
CA VAL A 80 9.82 -1.18 -0.34
C VAL A 80 11.04 -0.34 -0.67
N GLU A 81 10.88 0.98 -0.58
CA GLU A 81 11.91 1.96 -0.92
C GLU A 81 12.02 3.03 0.17
N PRO A 82 13.23 3.44 0.57
CA PRO A 82 13.38 4.61 1.42
C PRO A 82 13.01 5.86 0.64
N VAL A 83 12.29 6.77 1.29
CA VAL A 83 11.97 8.10 0.73
C VAL A 83 12.82 9.13 1.44
N SER A 84 13.60 9.84 0.66
CA SER A 84 14.48 10.89 1.15
C SER A 84 13.64 12.14 1.45
N VAL A 85 13.48 12.47 2.73
CA VAL A 85 12.89 13.73 3.16
C VAL A 85 14.00 14.77 3.25
N ASN A 86 14.37 15.29 2.08
CA ASN A 86 15.38 16.33 1.98
C ASN A 86 14.74 17.69 2.21
N HIS A 87 14.45 18.04 3.46
CA HIS A 87 14.30 19.45 3.78
C HIS A 87 15.72 20.03 3.92
N PRO A 88 16.17 20.94 3.02
CA PRO A 88 17.53 21.48 3.03
C PRO A 88 17.74 22.39 4.24
N HIS A 89 17.98 21.79 5.39
CA HIS A 89 18.39 22.50 6.58
C HIS A 89 19.87 22.85 6.48
N SER A 90 20.20 24.11 6.79
CA SER A 90 21.52 24.46 7.33
C SER A 90 21.93 23.44 8.39
N ARG A 91 23.22 23.08 8.45
CA ARG A 91 23.89 22.02 9.24
C ARG A 91 23.63 21.96 10.77
N HIS A 92 22.58 22.60 11.28
CA HIS A 92 22.33 22.88 12.69
C HIS A 92 20.92 22.54 13.18
N HIS A 93 20.02 22.02 12.35
CA HIS A 93 18.73 21.52 12.86
C HIS A 93 18.85 20.05 13.24
N LEU A 94 18.68 19.79 14.53
CA LEU A 94 18.62 18.43 15.09
C LEU A 94 17.31 17.77 14.65
N GLY A 95 17.37 16.47 14.31
CA GLY A 95 16.17 15.63 14.19
C GLY A 95 15.85 15.05 12.80
N SER A 96 16.37 15.60 11.69
CA SER A 96 16.07 15.01 10.36
C SER A 96 16.61 13.58 10.19
N GLU A 97 17.74 13.27 10.83
CA GLU A 97 18.33 11.92 10.87
C GLU A 97 17.44 10.90 11.62
N ASN A 98 16.54 11.41 12.47
CA ASN A 98 15.60 10.60 13.24
C ASN A 98 14.25 10.41 12.53
N LEU A 99 14.06 11.03 11.38
CA LEU A 99 12.89 10.80 10.54
C LEU A 99 13.19 9.73 9.50
N THR A 100 12.44 8.64 9.52
CA THR A 100 12.51 7.63 8.46
C THR A 100 11.21 7.62 7.70
N VAL A 101 11.27 7.73 6.36
CA VAL A 101 10.11 7.52 5.50
C VAL A 101 10.36 6.33 4.60
N LYS A 102 9.39 5.41 4.55
CA LYS A 102 9.40 4.26 3.64
C LYS A 102 8.18 4.30 2.75
N LYS A 103 8.36 3.99 1.47
CA LYS A 103 7.31 3.79 0.49
C LYS A 103 7.12 2.29 0.28
N TYR A 104 5.87 1.85 0.30
CA TYR A 104 5.41 0.50 0.00
C TYR A 104 4.54 0.58 -1.25
N SER A 105 5.03 0.09 -2.38
CA SER A 105 4.26 0.04 -3.63
C SER A 105 3.64 -1.33 -3.81
N ILE A 106 2.31 -1.37 -3.92
CA ILE A 106 1.52 -2.57 -4.18
C ILE A 106 1.01 -2.51 -5.63
N LEU A 107 1.43 -3.46 -6.46
CA LEU A 107 1.16 -3.45 -7.90
C LEU A 107 0.46 -4.72 -8.37
N GLY A 108 -0.63 -4.55 -9.13
CA GLY A 108 -1.34 -5.64 -9.81
C GLY A 108 -1.87 -6.71 -8.86
N THR A 109 -2.35 -6.31 -7.69
CA THR A 109 -2.90 -7.16 -6.63
C THR A 109 -3.80 -6.32 -5.71
N THR A 110 -4.63 -6.98 -4.91
CA THR A 110 -5.50 -6.33 -3.92
C THR A 110 -4.76 -6.09 -2.60
N LEU A 111 -4.83 -4.89 -2.02
CA LEU A 111 -4.38 -4.66 -0.64
C LEU A 111 -5.44 -5.18 0.35
N ALA A 112 -5.16 -6.31 0.99
CA ALA A 112 -6.10 -6.97 1.92
C ALA A 112 -6.12 -6.29 3.30
N ALA A 113 -4.93 -5.98 3.83
CA ALA A 113 -4.78 -5.40 5.15
C ALA A 113 -3.45 -4.68 5.31
N ILE A 114 -3.44 -3.74 6.23
CA ILE A 114 -2.25 -3.08 6.74
C ILE A 114 -2.08 -3.50 8.20
N LYS A 115 -0.89 -3.93 8.60
CA LYS A 115 -0.59 -4.40 9.97
C LYS A 115 0.71 -3.76 10.51
N HIS A 116 0.91 -3.76 11.81
CA HIS A 116 2.19 -3.44 12.46
C HIS A 116 2.37 -4.22 13.77
N ASP A 117 3.58 -4.27 14.33
CA ASP A 117 3.82 -4.92 15.62
C ASP A 117 3.38 -4.05 16.80
N SER A 118 2.86 -4.67 17.86
CA SER A 118 2.67 -3.98 19.13
C SER A 118 4.03 -3.61 19.73
N SER A 119 4.21 -2.36 20.18
CA SER A 119 5.44 -1.91 20.84
C SER A 119 5.54 -2.30 22.32
N SER A 120 4.54 -2.97 22.90
CA SER A 120 4.55 -3.32 24.33
C SER A 120 5.49 -4.49 24.62
N GLU A 121 6.56 -4.24 25.37
CA GLU A 121 7.53 -5.25 25.82
C GLU A 121 6.87 -6.42 26.58
N ASP A 122 5.73 -6.19 27.23
CA ASP A 122 5.08 -7.16 28.12
C ASP A 122 4.13 -8.15 27.43
N LYS A 123 3.86 -8.01 26.13
CA LYS A 123 2.91 -8.90 25.42
C LYS A 123 3.50 -9.35 24.10
N LYS A 124 3.87 -10.65 24.05
CA LYS A 124 4.20 -11.44 22.85
C LYS A 124 3.66 -10.77 21.58
N ASN A 125 4.56 -10.18 20.79
CA ASN A 125 4.46 -9.64 19.42
C ASN A 125 3.07 -9.56 18.76
N ARG A 126 2.07 -8.99 19.45
CA ARG A 126 0.73 -8.94 18.89
C ARG A 126 0.73 -8.08 17.64
N ILE A 127 0.39 -8.69 16.52
CA ILE A 127 0.20 -7.99 15.26
C ILE A 127 -1.10 -7.20 15.37
N LYS A 128 -1.04 -5.89 15.14
CA LYS A 128 -2.17 -4.97 15.15
C LYS A 128 -2.55 -4.61 13.72
N ARG A 129 -3.85 -4.66 13.40
CA ARG A 129 -4.37 -4.24 12.10
C ARG A 129 -4.62 -2.74 12.10
N ILE A 130 -4.16 -2.02 11.09
CA ILE A 130 -4.41 -0.59 10.91
C ILE A 130 -5.74 -0.40 10.19
N LYS A 131 -6.64 0.40 10.79
CA LYS A 131 -7.95 0.75 10.25
C LYS A 131 -7.95 2.20 9.80
N ILE A 132 -7.80 2.40 8.49
CA ILE A 132 -7.88 3.71 7.85
C ILE A 132 -9.34 3.94 7.39
N PRO A 133 -10.02 5.01 7.84
CA PRO A 133 -11.39 5.29 7.43
C PRO A 133 -11.51 5.47 5.91
N GLY A 134 -12.37 4.68 5.28
CA GLY A 134 -12.57 4.69 3.83
C GLY A 134 -11.64 3.76 3.05
N LEU A 135 -10.57 3.25 3.67
CA LEU A 135 -9.71 2.25 3.02
C LEU A 135 -10.44 0.91 2.99
N LYS A 136 -11.10 0.63 1.87
CA LYS A 136 -11.59 -0.71 1.54
C LYS A 136 -10.45 -1.54 0.96
N ALA A 137 -10.67 -2.85 0.85
CA ALA A 137 -9.79 -3.66 0.02
C ALA A 137 -9.74 -3.01 -1.37
N SER A 138 -8.57 -2.50 -1.75
CA SER A 138 -8.39 -1.93 -3.07
C SER A 138 -8.62 -3.05 -4.08
N GLY A 139 -9.23 -2.76 -5.22
CA GLY A 139 -9.19 -3.72 -6.32
C GLY A 139 -7.76 -3.95 -6.81
N ASN A 140 -7.60 -4.34 -8.06
CA ASN A 140 -6.26 -4.50 -8.66
C ASN A 140 -5.57 -3.16 -8.97
N ASP A 141 -6.12 -2.04 -8.51
CA ASP A 141 -5.56 -0.72 -8.67
C ASP A 141 -4.27 -0.57 -7.85
N PRO A 142 -3.21 0.00 -8.44
CA PRO A 142 -1.98 0.30 -7.72
C PRO A 142 -2.22 1.17 -6.47
N VAL A 143 -1.56 0.80 -5.37
CA VAL A 143 -1.57 1.57 -4.12
C VAL A 143 -0.15 1.77 -3.65
N ASP A 144 0.22 3.02 -3.39
CA ASP A 144 1.44 3.40 -2.69
C ASP A 144 1.08 3.82 -1.25
N ILE A 145 1.75 3.21 -0.28
CA ILE A 145 1.64 3.57 1.14
C ILE A 145 2.98 4.14 1.59
N TYR A 146 2.97 5.34 2.14
CA TYR A 146 4.15 5.97 2.70
C TYR A 146 4.00 6.01 4.21
N THR A 147 5.04 5.59 4.92
CA THR A 147 5.02 5.49 6.37
C THR A 147 6.12 6.36 6.95
N VAL A 148 5.76 7.18 7.93
CA VAL A 148 6.71 8.02 8.65
C VAL A 148 6.94 7.41 10.02
N TYR A 149 8.21 7.22 10.36
CA TYR A 149 8.68 6.78 11.67
C TYR A 149 9.48 7.91 12.31
N SER A 150 9.28 8.09 13.62
CA SER A 150 9.98 9.09 14.42
C SER A 150 10.95 8.42 15.41
N GLY A 151 12.19 8.91 15.44
CA GLY A 151 13.24 8.45 16.34
C GLY A 151 13.48 6.95 16.25
N ASN A 152 13.47 6.30 17.42
CA ASN A 152 13.67 4.86 17.57
C ASN A 152 12.36 4.05 17.50
N SER A 153 11.22 4.68 17.19
CA SER A 153 9.95 3.99 17.07
C SER A 153 9.98 3.01 15.90
N LYS A 154 9.59 1.76 16.17
CA LYS A 154 9.36 0.74 15.13
C LYS A 154 7.98 0.87 14.48
N ASN A 155 7.08 1.63 15.11
CA ASN A 155 5.71 1.78 14.66
C ASN A 155 5.56 3.04 13.81
N PRO A 156 4.72 2.98 12.77
CA PRO A 156 4.43 4.16 11.98
C PRO A 156 3.67 5.18 12.84
N GLU A 157 4.04 6.46 12.69
CA GLU A 157 3.36 7.60 13.33
C GLU A 157 2.38 8.26 12.35
N LEU A 158 2.77 8.36 11.07
CA LEU A 158 1.94 8.85 9.98
C LEU A 158 1.93 7.88 8.80
N ILE A 159 0.79 7.84 8.10
CA ILE A 159 0.60 7.08 6.87
C ILE A 159 0.01 8.00 5.81
N TYR A 160 0.62 8.05 4.64
CA TYR A 160 0.05 8.67 3.44
C TYR A 160 -0.32 7.59 2.43
N VAL A 161 -1.55 7.65 1.91
CA VAL A 161 -2.05 6.70 0.90
C VAL A 161 -2.20 7.41 -0.44
N LYS A 162 -1.69 6.79 -1.51
CA LYS A 162 -1.80 7.27 -2.89
C LYS A 162 -2.24 6.12 -3.79
N GLY A 163 -3.25 6.35 -4.62
CA GLY A 163 -3.93 5.33 -5.41
C GLY A 163 -4.99 4.55 -4.61
N GLY A 164 -5.55 3.52 -5.24
CA GLY A 164 -6.63 2.71 -4.67
C GLY A 164 -7.96 3.44 -4.53
N ASP A 165 -8.59 3.34 -3.36
CA ASP A 165 -9.93 3.91 -3.11
C ASP A 165 -9.88 5.46 -3.12
N PRO A 166 -10.72 6.14 -3.93
CA PRO A 166 -10.73 7.62 -4.01
C PRO A 166 -11.00 8.34 -2.67
N SER A 167 -11.64 7.65 -1.72
CA SER A 167 -11.92 8.20 -0.39
C SER A 167 -10.67 8.35 0.48
N VAL A 168 -9.58 7.65 0.14
CA VAL A 168 -8.28 7.71 0.82
C VAL A 168 -7.13 8.17 -0.06
N ASP A 169 -7.33 8.25 -1.38
CA ASP A 169 -6.30 8.74 -2.31
C ASP A 169 -5.79 10.14 -1.93
N ARG A 170 -4.46 10.25 -1.89
CA ARG A 170 -3.66 11.44 -1.55
C ARG A 170 -3.98 12.03 -0.19
N LYS A 171 -4.18 11.18 0.83
CA LYS A 171 -4.52 11.63 2.18
C LYS A 171 -3.56 11.10 3.23
N TRP A 172 -3.29 11.95 4.22
CA TRP A 172 -2.56 11.61 5.42
C TRP A 172 -3.47 11.11 6.52
N PHE A 173 -2.96 10.14 7.25
CA PHE A 173 -3.58 9.56 8.43
C PHE A 173 -2.56 9.48 9.54
N LYS A 174 -3.03 9.72 10.76
CA LYS A 174 -2.26 9.58 11.99
C LYS A 174 -2.90 8.58 12.92
N LYS A 175 -2.09 8.04 13.82
CA LYS A 175 -2.55 7.15 14.86
C LYS A 175 -3.57 7.87 15.75
N GLY A 176 -4.69 7.21 16.07
CA GLY A 176 -5.65 7.71 17.04
C GLY A 176 -5.14 7.67 18.48
N GLY A 177 -5.92 8.21 19.42
CA GLY A 177 -5.65 8.11 20.85
C GLY A 177 -5.71 6.66 21.37
N ASN A 178 -5.13 6.41 22.56
CA ASN A 178 -5.21 5.16 23.34
C ASN A 178 -4.57 3.90 22.73
N GLY A 179 -3.69 4.05 21.74
CA GLY A 179 -3.03 2.89 21.12
C GLY A 179 -3.97 2.06 20.24
N ASP A 180 -5.11 2.66 19.87
CA ASP A 180 -6.13 2.05 19.05
C ASP A 180 -5.63 1.88 17.62
N GLU A 181 -6.05 0.76 17.04
CA GLU A 181 -5.89 0.40 15.63
C GLU A 181 -6.61 1.36 14.67
N ASN A 182 -7.38 2.32 15.20
CA ASN A 182 -8.18 3.28 14.45
C ASN A 182 -7.35 4.52 14.12
N TRP A 183 -7.12 4.73 12.83
CA TRP A 183 -6.39 5.89 12.34
C TRP A 183 -7.36 7.00 11.99
N THR A 184 -6.93 8.25 12.15
CA THR A 184 -7.72 9.44 11.83
C THR A 184 -7.02 10.26 10.76
N LYS A 185 -7.77 11.04 9.99
CA LYS A 185 -7.18 11.92 8.98
C LYS A 185 -6.32 12.99 9.66
N ALA A 186 -5.20 13.36 9.03
CA ALA A 186 -4.36 14.49 9.43
C ALA A 186 -4.59 15.67 8.45
N PRO A 187 -5.60 16.53 8.70
CA PRO A 187 -6.01 17.58 7.77
C PRO A 187 -4.94 18.67 7.59
N GLU A 188 -4.09 18.90 8.59
CA GLU A 188 -3.00 19.90 8.53
C GLU A 188 -1.93 19.54 7.49
N LEU A 189 -1.92 18.29 7.01
CA LEU A 189 -1.03 17.80 5.95
C LEU A 189 -1.72 17.74 4.57
N SER A 190 -2.91 18.31 4.43
CA SER A 190 -3.63 18.33 3.16
C SER A 190 -2.80 19.02 2.07
N GLY A 191 -2.64 18.36 0.92
CA GLY A 191 -1.85 18.85 -0.21
C GLY A 191 -0.33 18.63 -0.08
N ILE A 192 0.16 18.17 1.07
CA ILE A 192 1.57 17.80 1.26
C ILE A 192 1.75 16.37 0.78
N ILE A 193 2.75 16.13 -0.09
CA ILE A 193 3.15 14.79 -0.51
C ILE A 193 4.49 14.41 0.13
N PRO A 194 4.70 13.13 0.52
CA PRO A 194 5.92 12.70 1.19
C PRO A 194 7.23 13.04 0.44
N GLU A 195 7.20 13.05 -0.88
CA GLU A 195 8.37 13.36 -1.71
C GLU A 195 8.67 14.85 -1.84
N ASN A 196 7.76 15.73 -1.41
CA ASN A 196 7.86 17.18 -1.58
C ASN A 196 7.76 17.93 -0.24
N ILE A 197 8.36 17.38 0.82
CA ILE A 197 8.51 18.05 2.11
C ILE A 197 9.83 18.84 2.10
N THR A 198 9.97 19.73 1.12
CA THR A 198 11.15 20.58 0.90
C THR A 198 10.96 21.99 1.46
N GLU A 199 9.71 22.44 1.60
CA GLU A 199 9.34 23.77 2.09
C GLU A 199 9.22 23.82 3.61
N CYS A 200 9.65 24.92 4.23
CA CYS A 200 9.60 25.04 5.69
C CYS A 200 8.19 25.01 6.25
N ALA A 201 7.21 25.51 5.50
CA ALA A 201 5.81 25.44 5.90
C ALA A 201 5.33 23.98 5.98
N ASN A 202 5.61 23.18 4.94
CA ASN A 202 5.25 21.76 4.89
C ASN A 202 5.96 20.96 5.98
N TRP A 203 7.25 21.25 6.21
CA TRP A 203 8.02 20.67 7.29
C TRP A 203 7.41 20.97 8.66
N ASN A 204 7.06 22.23 8.94
CA ASN A 204 6.48 22.61 10.22
C ASN A 204 5.11 21.95 10.44
N SER A 205 4.29 21.78 9.40
CA SER A 205 3.06 21.00 9.49
C SER A 205 3.33 19.53 9.84
N LEU A 206 4.31 18.91 9.17
CA LEU A 206 4.73 17.53 9.47
C LEU A 206 5.22 17.40 10.92
N VAL A 207 6.11 18.28 11.35
CA VAL A 207 6.64 18.31 12.72
C VAL A 207 5.51 18.52 13.73
N GLY A 208 4.57 19.42 13.44
CA GLY A 208 3.39 19.67 14.27
C GLY A 208 2.58 18.41 14.54
N GLU A 209 2.37 17.57 13.51
CA GLU A 209 1.66 16.29 13.65
C GLU A 209 2.48 15.20 14.37
N LEU A 210 3.80 15.32 14.41
CA LEU A 210 4.72 14.37 15.05
C LEU A 210 5.15 14.78 16.47
N ARG A 211 4.69 15.93 16.99
CA ARG A 211 5.08 16.43 18.32
C ARG A 211 4.65 15.49 19.44
N ASP A 212 3.52 14.81 19.29
CA ASP A 212 3.00 13.89 20.30
C ASP A 212 3.80 12.58 20.38
N SER A 213 4.67 12.32 19.39
CA SER A 213 5.40 11.04 19.23
C SER A 213 6.82 11.06 19.82
N ASN A 214 7.11 11.93 20.80
CA ASN A 214 8.46 12.12 21.37
C ASN A 214 9.54 12.36 20.30
N SER A 215 9.18 13.07 19.24
CA SER A 215 10.12 13.41 18.18
C SER A 215 11.03 14.54 18.65
N ASP A 216 12.34 14.40 18.44
CA ASP A 216 13.33 15.46 18.63
C ASP A 216 13.42 16.37 17.38
N LEU A 217 12.35 16.38 16.59
CA LEU A 217 12.21 17.17 15.39
C LEU A 217 12.05 18.64 15.76
N GLN A 218 12.87 19.47 15.14
CA GLN A 218 12.79 20.92 15.31
C GLN A 218 12.02 21.57 14.16
N ASP A 219 11.27 22.61 14.50
CA ASP A 219 10.64 23.47 13.49
C ASP A 219 11.73 24.14 12.61
N CYS A 220 11.39 24.38 11.35
CA CYS A 220 12.12 25.32 10.52
C CYS A 220 11.94 26.75 11.07
N SER A 221 13.05 27.49 11.18
CA SER A 221 13.06 28.84 11.75
C SER A 221 12.23 29.85 10.95
N GLN A 222 11.58 30.78 11.66
CA GLN A 222 10.76 31.84 11.04
C GLN A 222 11.54 32.70 10.03
N GLU A 223 12.83 32.91 10.26
CA GLU A 223 13.68 33.65 9.32
C GLU A 223 13.78 32.95 7.96
N LYS A 224 13.87 31.62 7.93
CA LYS A 224 13.88 30.83 6.70
C LYS A 224 12.54 30.85 6.00
N LEU A 225 11.43 30.74 6.74
CA LEU A 225 10.10 30.92 6.17
C LEU A 225 9.98 32.29 5.48
N ARG A 226 10.48 33.35 6.11
CA ARG A 226 10.46 34.69 5.52
C ARG A 226 11.30 34.78 4.25
N LYS A 227 12.50 34.19 4.24
CA LYS A 227 13.39 34.16 3.05
C LYS A 227 12.76 33.38 1.89
N GLN A 228 12.14 32.23 2.15
CA GLN A 228 11.44 31.45 1.12
C GLN A 228 10.27 32.24 0.51
N LYS A 229 9.42 32.85 1.35
CA LYS A 229 8.31 33.70 0.86
C LYS A 229 8.78 34.85 -0.03
N LEU A 230 9.87 35.52 0.34
CA LEU A 230 10.46 36.60 -0.47
C LEU A 230 11.00 36.09 -1.81
N GLN A 231 11.60 34.89 -1.85
CA GLN A 231 12.07 34.28 -3.09
C GLN A 231 10.91 33.92 -4.02
N THR A 232 9.83 33.32 -3.50
CA THR A 232 8.63 32.98 -4.28
C THR A 232 7.96 34.22 -4.87
N GLN A 233 7.79 35.28 -4.08
CA GLN A 233 7.22 36.55 -4.56
C GLN A 233 8.06 37.16 -5.67
N ARG A 234 9.40 37.13 -5.53
CA ARG A 234 10.30 37.65 -6.55
C ARG A 234 10.25 36.84 -7.86
N SER A 235 10.02 35.52 -7.80
CA SER A 235 9.88 34.71 -9.02
C SER A 235 8.56 34.93 -9.75
N GLU A 236 7.48 35.26 -9.04
CA GLU A 236 6.18 35.56 -9.65
C GLU A 236 6.17 36.92 -10.36
N GLU A 237 6.85 37.92 -9.79
CA GLU A 237 6.92 39.28 -10.37
C GLU A 237 7.78 39.35 -11.65
N VAL A 238 8.68 38.38 -11.85
CA VAL A 238 9.56 38.30 -13.04
C VAL A 238 8.93 37.46 -14.16
N ALA A 239 7.69 36.98 -14.02
CA ALA A 239 6.98 36.39 -15.15
C ALA A 239 6.88 37.45 -16.27
N PRO A 240 7.63 37.28 -17.38
CA PRO A 240 7.74 38.31 -18.39
C PRO A 240 6.37 38.55 -18.99
N GLY A 241 5.94 39.80 -18.97
CA GLY A 241 4.72 40.24 -19.62
C GLY A 241 4.61 39.54 -20.97
N THR A 242 3.48 38.84 -21.13
CA THR A 242 2.98 38.33 -22.40
C THR A 242 3.23 39.40 -23.45
N THR A 243 4.32 39.25 -24.20
CA THR A 243 4.48 39.98 -25.45
C THR A 243 3.44 39.34 -26.34
N THR A 244 2.28 39.98 -26.39
CA THR A 244 1.25 39.73 -27.37
C THR A 244 1.94 39.78 -28.72
N LEU A 245 2.24 38.61 -29.27
CA LEU A 245 2.70 38.48 -30.64
C LEU A 245 1.56 39.06 -31.49
N PRO A 246 1.82 40.04 -32.38
CA PRO A 246 0.78 40.58 -33.23
C PRO A 246 0.17 39.45 -34.06
N THR A 247 -1.13 39.26 -33.86
CA THR A 247 -2.00 38.40 -34.65
C THR A 247 -1.76 38.70 -36.12
N ALA A 248 -1.23 37.71 -36.84
CA ALA A 248 -1.11 37.76 -38.29
C ALA A 248 -2.52 37.88 -38.91
N PRO A 249 -2.69 38.70 -39.96
CA PRO A 249 -3.99 38.88 -40.58
C PRO A 249 -4.49 37.56 -41.17
N GLU A 250 -5.77 37.33 -40.88
CA GLU A 250 -6.65 36.31 -41.42
C GLU A 250 -6.58 36.30 -42.95
N VAL A 251 -5.99 35.24 -43.51
CA VAL A 251 -6.09 34.93 -44.94
C VAL A 251 -7.30 34.03 -45.10
N THR A 252 -8.36 34.63 -45.62
CA THR A 252 -9.54 33.93 -46.11
C THR A 252 -9.21 33.21 -47.43
N GLU A 253 -9.88 32.09 -47.64
CA GLU A 253 -10.29 31.56 -48.95
C GLU A 253 -9.33 30.59 -49.71
N ILE A 254 -9.75 29.32 -49.84
CA ILE A 254 -10.22 28.66 -51.08
C ILE A 254 -10.02 27.12 -51.03
N GLN A 255 -11.17 26.43 -51.18
CA GLN A 255 -11.47 25.15 -51.85
C GLN A 255 -10.84 23.80 -51.43
N HIS A 256 -11.73 22.92 -50.95
CA HIS A 256 -12.21 21.73 -51.68
C HIS A 256 -11.14 20.87 -52.39
N LEU A 257 -10.76 19.75 -51.77
CA LEU A 257 -10.36 18.53 -52.48
C LEU A 257 -10.63 17.31 -51.58
N SER A 258 -11.67 16.59 -51.98
CA SER A 258 -11.99 15.23 -51.59
C SER A 258 -10.96 14.27 -52.19
N ASP A 259 -10.29 13.47 -51.38
CA ASP A 259 -9.71 12.20 -51.83
C ASP A 259 -9.80 11.11 -50.73
N PRO A 260 -10.15 9.87 -51.10
CA PRO A 260 -10.33 8.76 -50.18
C PRO A 260 -8.99 8.05 -49.90
N PHE A 261 -8.56 8.03 -48.64
CA PHE A 261 -7.46 7.17 -48.21
C PHE A 261 -7.91 5.70 -48.23
N SER A 262 -7.48 4.96 -49.24
CA SER A 262 -7.46 3.49 -49.22
C SER A 262 -6.38 3.03 -48.25
N LEU A 263 -6.80 2.40 -47.15
CA LEU A 263 -5.94 1.65 -46.25
C LEU A 263 -5.53 0.33 -46.93
N THR A 264 -4.36 0.31 -47.56
CA THR A 264 -3.65 -0.95 -47.86
C THR A 264 -3.14 -1.55 -46.55
N VAL A 265 -3.84 -2.56 -46.06
CA VAL A 265 -3.39 -3.45 -45.00
C VAL A 265 -2.20 -4.25 -45.53
N ALA A 266 -1.00 -3.93 -45.05
CA ALA A 266 0.16 -4.80 -45.22
C ALA A 266 -0.06 -6.07 -44.38
N THR A 267 -0.37 -7.17 -45.04
CA THR A 267 -0.35 -8.51 -44.47
C THR A 267 1.09 -8.88 -44.14
N GLN A 268 1.40 -8.99 -42.85
CA GLN A 268 2.65 -9.58 -42.39
C GLN A 268 2.67 -11.08 -42.79
N PRO A 269 3.83 -11.61 -43.24
CA PRO A 269 3.97 -13.04 -43.45
C PRO A 269 3.81 -13.77 -42.11
N TYR A 270 2.84 -14.69 -42.10
CA TYR A 270 2.56 -15.63 -41.03
C TYR A 270 3.80 -16.52 -40.86
N LEU A 271 4.57 -16.31 -39.79
CA LEU A 271 5.59 -17.25 -39.36
C LEU A 271 4.86 -18.46 -38.76
N GLU A 272 4.92 -19.59 -39.47
CA GLU A 272 4.43 -20.88 -38.99
C GLU A 272 5.04 -21.19 -37.61
N ALA A 273 4.17 -21.38 -36.63
CA ALA A 273 4.55 -21.89 -35.33
C ALA A 273 5.11 -23.31 -35.48
N PRO A 274 6.23 -23.66 -34.81
CA PRO A 274 6.72 -25.03 -34.80
C PRO A 274 5.67 -25.97 -34.19
N PRO A 275 5.59 -27.22 -34.68
CA PRO A 275 4.59 -28.19 -34.22
C PRO A 275 4.71 -28.42 -32.72
N ALA A 276 3.56 -28.33 -32.05
CA ALA A 276 3.44 -28.63 -30.63
C ALA A 276 3.94 -30.05 -30.35
N HIS A 277 5.00 -30.16 -29.55
CA HIS A 277 5.41 -31.42 -28.97
C HIS A 277 4.27 -31.93 -28.08
N GLN A 278 3.65 -33.04 -28.48
CA GLN A 278 2.70 -33.76 -27.65
C GLN A 278 3.38 -34.19 -26.34
N PRO A 279 2.88 -33.79 -25.16
CA PRO A 279 3.32 -34.40 -23.92
C PRO A 279 2.86 -35.85 -23.92
N ARG A 280 3.82 -36.78 -23.77
CA ARG A 280 3.56 -38.18 -23.51
C ARG A 280 2.64 -38.28 -22.29
N GLY A 281 1.54 -38.98 -22.47
CA GLY A 281 0.57 -39.26 -21.42
C GLY A 281 1.23 -39.98 -20.25
N ASN A 282 1.15 -39.36 -19.08
CA ASN A 282 1.06 -40.09 -17.84
C ASN A 282 -0.38 -39.92 -17.36
N ASP A 283 -1.08 -41.05 -17.32
CA ASP A 283 -2.40 -41.17 -16.72
C ASP A 283 -2.38 -40.60 -15.30
N SER A 284 -3.10 -39.51 -15.12
CA SER A 284 -3.47 -38.99 -13.81
C SER A 284 -4.93 -38.63 -13.92
N SER A 285 -5.76 -39.51 -13.37
CA SER A 285 -7.20 -39.34 -13.25
C SER A 285 -7.50 -38.04 -12.49
N TRP A 286 -7.93 -37.01 -13.22
CA TRP A 286 -8.49 -35.82 -12.61
C TRP A 286 -9.92 -36.14 -12.18
N ILE A 287 -10.12 -36.25 -10.87
CA ILE A 287 -11.45 -36.17 -10.28
C ILE A 287 -11.87 -34.71 -10.36
N GLU A 288 -12.90 -34.42 -11.16
CA GLU A 288 -13.61 -33.14 -11.11
C GLU A 288 -14.22 -32.98 -9.71
N HIS A 289 -13.55 -32.21 -8.85
CA HIS A 289 -14.18 -31.68 -7.65
C HIS A 289 -14.87 -30.38 -8.04
N THR A 290 -16.19 -30.45 -8.22
CA THR A 290 -17.09 -29.30 -8.14
C THR A 290 -16.92 -28.66 -6.77
N VAL A 291 -16.06 -27.64 -6.67
CA VAL A 291 -15.96 -26.81 -5.47
C VAL A 291 -17.15 -25.86 -5.50
N PHE A 292 -18.16 -26.13 -4.68
CA PHE A 292 -19.13 -25.11 -4.31
C PHE A 292 -18.38 -23.96 -3.64
N GLY A 293 -18.23 -22.85 -4.36
CA GLY A 293 -17.63 -21.63 -3.84
C GLY A 293 -18.52 -20.99 -2.78
N CYS A 294 -18.17 -21.16 -1.51
CA CYS A 294 -18.67 -20.29 -0.45
C CYS A 294 -17.88 -18.97 -0.50
N LEU A 295 -18.47 -17.94 -1.10
CA LEU A 295 -18.04 -16.56 -0.92
C LEU A 295 -18.37 -16.13 0.52
N ALA A 296 -17.42 -16.28 1.44
CA ALA A 296 -17.53 -15.72 2.78
C ALA A 296 -17.22 -14.21 2.71
N SER A 297 -18.28 -13.39 2.61
CA SER A 297 -18.19 -11.96 2.89
C SER A 297 -18.30 -11.73 4.39
N TRP A 298 -17.25 -11.19 5.01
CA TRP A 298 -17.27 -10.77 6.41
C TRP A 298 -17.79 -9.33 6.50
N SER A 299 -19.05 -9.18 6.91
CA SER A 299 -19.63 -7.90 7.33
C SER A 299 -20.52 -8.13 8.55
N ASN A 300 -20.20 -7.45 9.65
CA ASN A 300 -21.06 -7.25 10.83
C ASN A 300 -21.55 -8.50 11.60
N GLY A 301 -20.66 -9.44 11.91
CA GLY A 301 -20.82 -10.28 13.11
C GLY A 301 -22.06 -11.20 13.19
N VAL A 302 -22.66 -11.59 12.06
CA VAL A 302 -23.74 -12.60 12.03
C VAL A 302 -23.23 -13.91 11.43
N LEU A 303 -23.45 -15.00 12.16
CA LEU A 303 -23.11 -16.37 11.75
C LEU A 303 -24.18 -16.88 10.76
N LEU A 304 -23.81 -17.11 9.50
CA LEU A 304 -24.68 -17.80 8.54
C LEU A 304 -24.44 -19.31 8.64
N HIS A 305 -25.50 -20.08 8.94
CA HIS A 305 -25.49 -21.53 8.77
C HIS A 305 -25.56 -21.86 7.27
N CYS A 306 -24.60 -22.65 6.78
CA CYS A 306 -24.68 -23.30 5.47
C CYS A 306 -25.25 -24.71 5.70
N GLY A 307 -26.34 -25.04 4.99
CA GLY A 307 -26.85 -26.41 4.85
C GLY A 307 -26.23 -27.09 3.63
#